data_AF-A0A944F0X7-F1
#
_entry.id   AF-A0A944F0X7-F1
#
_cell.length_a   1.000
_cell.length_b   1.000
_cell.length_c   1.000
_cell.angle_alpha   90.00
_cell.angle_beta   90.00
_cell.angle_gamma   90.00
#
_symmetry.space_group_name_H-M   'P 1'
#
loop_
_entity.id
_entity.type
_entity.pdbx_description
1 polymer ?
#
loop_
_entity_poly.entity_id
_entity_poly.type
_entity_poly.pdbx_seq_one_letter_code
_entity_poly.pdbx_strand_id
1 'polypeptide(L)'
;MTSGDHGPYGSYRPPFPPPPPPPPPAPRSKRRTWLIAGSAVAVVGVLSSVAVGAVLYVAQGAGSLVDTARTKGTPSSRPAAPVPSVSAALPSDAPAALPSLLARPVVRPAQAFPVKTVRLADGTVYHRVDVGTTTECERGMSQELAGLIAQGGGCLQLTSALFTDAERRSQVTVGVLSLKRAEDAASVFGMVSMDPVTYQVVSLDPPPGAGLPTVPPGSAGVFRRLMTVRSVVFANGQWADGSQTREAELTEQATRLLTYVNKNVVAHEQGKGPGTP
;
A
#
# COMPACT_ATOMS: atom_id res chain seq x y z
N MET A 1 57.96 -24.88 31.39
CA MET A 1 57.16 -24.98 30.14
C MET A 1 56.00 -25.91 30.44
N THR A 2 54.74 -25.59 30.16
CA THR A 2 54.18 -24.43 29.44
C THR A 2 53.37 -23.49 30.35
N SER A 3 53.25 -22.22 29.97
CA SER A 3 52.27 -21.30 30.53
C SER A 3 50.91 -21.50 29.84
N GLY A 4 49.82 -21.11 30.51
CA GLY A 4 48.50 -20.96 29.89
C GLY A 4 47.89 -19.64 30.35
N ASP A 5 47.54 -18.77 29.40
CA ASP A 5 47.09 -17.41 29.70
C ASP A 5 45.68 -17.35 30.34
N HIS A 6 45.52 -16.43 31.28
CA HIS A 6 44.22 -15.97 31.77
C HIS A 6 44.02 -14.52 31.36
N GLY A 7 43.43 -14.31 30.18
CA GLY A 7 43.12 -12.99 29.64
C GLY A 7 42.06 -12.23 30.45
N PRO A 8 42.10 -10.89 30.52
CA PRO A 8 41.33 -10.09 31.48
C PRO A 8 39.87 -9.81 31.06
N TYR A 9 39.21 -10.74 30.36
CA TYR A 9 37.83 -10.56 29.91
C TYR A 9 36.82 -11.10 30.92
N GLY A 10 36.10 -10.18 31.57
CA GLY A 10 35.19 -10.47 32.67
C GLY A 10 34.00 -11.37 32.31
N SER A 11 33.53 -12.11 33.30
CA SER A 11 32.43 -13.06 33.21
C SER A 11 31.07 -12.37 33.01
N TYR A 12 30.73 -12.13 31.73
CA TYR A 12 29.46 -11.53 31.32
C TYR A 12 28.27 -12.45 31.69
N ARG A 13 27.58 -12.15 32.80
CA ARG A 13 26.26 -12.72 33.09
C ARG A 13 25.22 -12.02 32.22
N PRO A 14 24.47 -12.71 31.34
CA PRO A 14 23.36 -12.08 30.62
C PRO A 14 22.27 -11.66 31.63
N PRO A 15 21.70 -10.44 31.52
CA PRO A 15 20.80 -9.88 32.52
C PRO A 15 19.36 -10.42 32.47
N PHE A 16 19.04 -11.34 31.55
CA PHE A 16 17.70 -11.88 31.37
C PHE A 16 17.71 -13.43 31.39
N PRO A 17 16.74 -14.08 32.05
CA PRO A 17 16.54 -15.52 31.91
C PRO A 17 16.06 -15.85 30.47
N PRO A 18 16.32 -17.07 29.97
CA PRO A 18 15.78 -17.50 28.68
C PRO A 18 14.24 -17.49 28.71
N PRO A 19 13.57 -17.20 27.58
CA PRO A 19 12.11 -17.26 27.50
C PRO A 19 11.61 -18.69 27.75
N PRO A 20 10.38 -18.87 28.28
CA PRO A 20 9.80 -20.19 28.48
C PRO A 20 9.61 -20.92 27.14
N PRO A 21 9.68 -22.27 27.12
CA PRO A 21 9.44 -23.04 25.91
C PRO A 21 8.00 -22.83 25.41
N PRO A 22 7.76 -22.91 24.08
CA PRO A 22 6.41 -22.78 23.52
C PRO A 22 5.50 -23.93 24.01
N PRO A 23 4.19 -23.68 24.14
CA PRO A 23 3.23 -24.71 24.53
C PRO A 23 3.18 -25.84 23.48
N PRO A 24 2.92 -27.10 23.89
CA PRO A 24 2.83 -28.21 22.96
C PRO A 24 1.67 -28.02 21.97
N PRO A 25 1.82 -28.46 20.70
CA PRO A 25 0.79 -28.29 19.69
C PRO A 25 -0.48 -29.08 20.04
N ALA A 26 -1.64 -28.42 19.91
CA ALA A 26 -2.93 -29.02 20.23
C ALA A 26 -3.22 -30.27 19.34
N PRO A 27 -3.87 -31.32 19.89
CA PRO A 27 -4.11 -32.56 19.16
C PRO A 27 -5.04 -32.34 17.95
N ARG A 28 -4.53 -32.60 16.75
CA ARG A 28 -5.28 -32.53 15.48
C ARG A 28 -6.50 -33.44 15.51
N SER A 29 -7.69 -32.88 15.69
CA SER A 29 -8.94 -33.63 15.57
C SER A 29 -9.18 -34.09 14.13
N LYS A 30 -9.21 -35.40 13.88
CA LYS A 30 -9.58 -35.98 12.58
C LYS A 30 -11.10 -35.89 12.37
N ARG A 31 -11.60 -34.77 11.83
CA ARG A 31 -12.99 -34.73 11.32
C ARG A 31 -13.06 -35.27 9.89
N ARG A 32 -14.08 -36.09 9.65
CA ARG A 32 -14.22 -36.93 8.45
C ARG A 32 -14.79 -36.15 7.27
N THR A 33 -14.35 -36.54 6.07
CA THR A 33 -15.00 -36.26 4.80
C THR A 33 -16.49 -36.62 4.85
N TRP A 34 -17.35 -35.75 4.31
CA TRP A 34 -18.67 -36.11 3.84
C TRP A 34 -18.90 -35.46 2.48
N LEU A 35 -19.23 -36.28 1.49
CA LEU A 35 -19.71 -35.84 0.19
C LEU A 35 -21.23 -35.70 0.27
N ILE A 36 -21.77 -34.56 -0.13
CA ILE A 36 -23.17 -34.42 -0.53
C ILE A 36 -23.18 -33.71 -1.88
N ALA A 37 -23.91 -34.26 -2.84
CA ALA A 37 -23.97 -33.77 -4.20
C ALA A 37 -25.37 -33.26 -4.54
N GLY A 38 -25.43 -32.31 -5.47
CA GLY A 38 -26.63 -32.02 -6.28
C GLY A 38 -27.69 -31.11 -5.64
N SER A 39 -27.89 -29.95 -6.26
CA SER A 39 -29.16 -29.62 -6.94
C SER A 39 -29.00 -28.29 -7.68
N ALA A 40 -29.85 -28.04 -8.69
CA ALA A 40 -29.78 -26.86 -9.53
C ALA A 40 -31.18 -26.29 -9.83
N VAL A 41 -31.38 -25.02 -9.46
CA VAL A 41 -32.48 -24.12 -9.85
C VAL A 41 -31.87 -22.69 -9.81
N ALA A 42 -31.90 -21.77 -10.77
CA ALA A 42 -32.57 -21.55 -12.06
C ALA A 42 -33.63 -20.41 -12.07
N VAL A 43 -33.33 -19.38 -12.88
CA VAL A 43 -34.22 -18.32 -13.42
C VAL A 43 -34.64 -17.15 -12.50
N VAL A 44 -34.84 -15.98 -13.15
CA VAL A 44 -35.42 -14.69 -12.68
C VAL A 44 -34.51 -13.84 -11.75
N GLY A 45 -34.30 -12.53 -11.96
CA GLY A 45 -34.62 -11.66 -13.12
C GLY A 45 -35.12 -10.26 -12.74
N VAL A 46 -34.69 -9.22 -13.48
CA VAL A 46 -35.17 -7.80 -13.45
C VAL A 46 -34.93 -7.09 -12.09
N LEU A 47 -34.23 -5.95 -11.99
CA LEU A 47 -34.67 -4.62 -12.45
C LEU A 47 -33.50 -3.61 -12.49
N SER A 48 -33.67 -2.59 -13.34
CA SER A 48 -32.77 -1.44 -13.46
C SER A 48 -33.26 -0.26 -12.62
N SER A 49 -32.37 0.47 -11.96
CA SER A 49 -32.62 1.85 -11.53
C SER A 49 -31.33 2.67 -11.52
N VAL A 50 -31.26 3.69 -12.38
CA VAL A 50 -30.19 4.70 -12.37
C VAL A 50 -30.70 5.91 -11.61
N ALA A 51 -30.08 6.24 -10.48
CA ALA A 51 -30.40 7.41 -9.68
C ALA A 51 -29.39 8.54 -9.96
N VAL A 52 -29.80 9.53 -10.76
CA VAL A 52 -29.00 10.73 -11.04
C VAL A 52 -29.38 11.86 -10.08
N GLY A 53 -28.39 12.33 -9.32
CA GLY A 53 -28.32 13.70 -8.81
C GLY A 53 -29.16 14.07 -7.59
N ALA A 54 -28.50 14.70 -6.61
CA ALA A 54 -28.68 16.13 -6.37
C ALA A 54 -27.50 16.67 -5.54
N VAL A 55 -26.88 17.77 -5.97
CA VAL A 55 -25.98 18.56 -5.12
C VAL A 55 -26.80 19.72 -4.56
N LEU A 56 -26.85 19.86 -3.24
CA LEU A 56 -27.41 21.03 -2.57
C LEU A 56 -26.30 21.77 -1.81
N TYR A 57 -25.82 22.85 -2.43
CA TYR A 57 -25.10 23.89 -1.73
C TYR A 57 -26.08 24.65 -0.82
N VAL A 58 -25.76 24.80 0.46
CA VAL A 58 -26.40 25.78 1.35
C VAL A 58 -25.31 26.62 1.99
N ALA A 59 -25.26 27.90 1.61
CA ALA A 59 -24.36 28.89 2.19
C ALA A 59 -25.19 30.05 2.76
N GLN A 60 -25.12 30.23 4.09
CA GLN A 60 -25.59 31.37 4.89
C GLN A 60 -25.26 31.07 6.38
N GLY A 61 -24.97 32.02 7.26
CA GLY A 61 -24.69 33.45 7.01
C GLY A 61 -24.90 34.36 8.24
N ALA A 62 -23.81 34.87 8.82
CA ALA A 62 -23.69 36.08 9.67
C ALA A 62 -24.45 36.18 11.04
N GLY A 63 -23.93 37.05 11.93
CA GLY A 63 -24.46 37.41 13.26
C GLY A 63 -23.63 36.84 14.42
N SER A 64 -22.92 37.58 15.30
CA SER A 64 -23.26 38.75 16.15
C SER A 64 -24.21 38.42 17.32
N LEU A 65 -24.01 38.87 18.57
CA LEU A 65 -22.97 39.73 19.18
C LEU A 65 -23.05 39.66 20.73
N VAL A 66 -21.92 39.78 21.46
CA VAL A 66 -21.76 40.01 22.94
C VAL A 66 -22.44 38.99 23.91
N ASP A 67 -22.02 38.73 25.15
CA ASP A 67 -20.88 39.10 26.04
C ASP A 67 -20.66 37.87 27.02
N THR A 68 -20.03 37.80 28.21
CA THR A 68 -19.38 38.69 29.22
C THR A 68 -18.33 37.90 30.03
N ALA A 69 -17.62 38.60 30.92
CA ALA A 69 -17.12 38.12 32.22
C ALA A 69 -15.77 37.36 32.31
N ARG A 70 -14.70 38.16 32.45
CA ARG A 70 -13.77 38.12 33.60
C ARG A 70 -13.08 36.78 33.95
N THR A 71 -11.78 36.72 33.61
CA THR A 71 -10.72 36.62 34.64
C THR A 71 -9.43 37.29 34.18
N LYS A 72 -8.78 38.06 35.07
CA LYS A 72 -7.40 38.53 34.85
C LYS A 72 -6.44 37.44 35.33
N GLY A 73 -5.74 36.80 34.40
CA GLY A 73 -4.57 35.98 34.68
C GLY A 73 -3.45 36.37 33.72
N THR A 74 -2.37 36.96 34.22
CA THR A 74 -1.24 37.40 33.39
C THR A 74 -0.18 36.30 33.33
N PRO A 75 -0.03 35.56 32.21
CA PRO A 75 1.11 34.68 32.04
C PRO A 75 2.37 35.55 31.90
N SER A 76 3.29 35.44 32.86
CA SER A 76 4.59 36.13 32.77
C SER A 76 5.47 35.43 31.72
N SER A 77 5.39 35.90 30.48
CA SER A 77 6.18 35.36 29.36
C SER A 77 7.64 35.79 29.50
N ARG A 78 8.43 34.96 30.20
CA ARG A 78 9.89 35.04 30.20
C ARG A 78 10.40 35.01 28.74
N PRO A 79 11.25 35.95 28.29
CA PRO A 79 11.77 35.92 26.93
C PRO A 79 12.47 34.58 26.64
N ALA A 80 12.03 33.88 25.60
CA ALA A 80 12.77 32.74 25.07
C ALA A 80 14.06 33.25 24.43
N ALA A 81 15.17 32.56 24.66
CA ALA A 81 16.42 32.87 23.97
C ALA A 81 16.25 32.61 22.45
N PRO A 82 16.84 33.44 21.57
CA PRO A 82 16.72 33.25 20.13
C PRO A 82 17.39 31.94 19.71
N VAL A 83 16.59 30.96 19.30
CA VAL A 83 17.10 29.78 18.59
C VAL A 83 17.66 30.20 17.22
N PRO A 84 18.83 29.70 16.80
CA PRO A 84 19.46 30.11 15.55
C PRO A 84 18.66 29.58 14.34
N SER A 85 17.88 30.46 13.72
CA SER A 85 17.19 30.19 12.47
C SER A 85 18.17 30.16 11.30
N VAL A 86 18.66 28.96 10.96
CA VAL A 86 19.52 28.74 9.79
C VAL A 86 18.72 29.00 8.51
N SER A 87 18.76 30.25 8.05
CA SER A 87 18.28 30.64 6.73
C SER A 87 19.26 30.09 5.70
N ALA A 88 19.04 28.85 5.26
CA ALA A 88 19.79 28.21 4.20
C ALA A 88 19.49 28.89 2.85
N ALA A 89 20.13 30.03 2.62
CA ALA A 89 20.11 30.69 1.31
C ALA A 89 20.73 29.73 0.28
N LEU A 90 19.93 29.33 -0.70
CA LEU A 90 20.42 28.56 -1.84
C LEU A 90 21.47 29.42 -2.59
N PRO A 91 22.63 28.85 -2.98
CA PRO A 91 23.60 29.60 -3.77
C PRO A 91 22.97 30.03 -5.10
N SER A 92 23.12 31.32 -5.43
CA SER A 92 22.38 31.97 -6.53
C SER A 92 22.73 31.44 -7.93
N ASP A 93 23.78 30.62 -8.05
CA ASP A 93 24.25 30.01 -9.30
C ASP A 93 23.71 28.57 -9.51
N ALA A 94 22.72 28.13 -8.70
CA ALA A 94 22.03 26.87 -8.92
C ALA A 94 21.31 26.87 -10.29
N PRO A 95 21.62 25.94 -11.24
CA PRO A 95 21.03 25.98 -12.56
C PRO A 95 19.50 25.80 -12.53
N ALA A 96 18.77 26.85 -12.91
CA ALA A 96 17.29 26.90 -12.92
C ALA A 96 16.62 25.89 -13.89
N ALA A 97 17.42 25.14 -14.66
CA ALA A 97 16.97 24.14 -15.62
C ALA A 97 17.82 22.86 -15.57
N LEU A 98 17.90 22.22 -14.40
CA LEU A 98 17.94 20.75 -14.38
C LEU A 98 16.54 20.26 -14.77
N PRO A 99 16.34 19.51 -15.88
CA PRO A 99 15.11 18.78 -16.13
C PRO A 99 14.93 17.83 -14.96
N SER A 100 13.96 18.12 -14.09
CA SER A 100 14.07 17.74 -12.67
C SER A 100 14.28 16.24 -12.48
N LEU A 101 15.31 15.87 -11.71
CA LEU A 101 15.59 14.49 -11.36
C LEU A 101 14.48 13.85 -10.50
N LEU A 102 13.53 14.66 -10.01
CA LEU A 102 12.30 14.24 -9.35
C LEU A 102 11.12 14.13 -10.36
N ALA A 103 11.17 14.84 -11.49
CA ALA A 103 10.14 14.81 -12.53
C ALA A 103 10.25 13.56 -13.44
N ARG A 104 9.81 12.42 -12.91
CA ARG A 104 9.72 11.17 -13.67
C ARG A 104 8.54 11.14 -14.66
N PRO A 105 8.55 10.25 -15.67
CA PRO A 105 7.36 9.95 -16.48
C PRO A 105 6.18 9.44 -15.65
N VAL A 106 4.99 9.37 -16.25
CA VAL A 106 3.82 8.70 -15.64
C VAL A 106 3.79 7.24 -16.07
N VAL A 107 3.64 6.32 -15.11
CA VAL A 107 3.79 4.89 -15.34
C VAL A 107 2.48 4.28 -15.85
N ARG A 108 2.41 4.02 -17.16
CA ARG A 108 1.24 3.41 -17.82
C ARG A 108 1.27 1.87 -17.68
N PRO A 109 0.14 1.17 -17.96
CA PRO A 109 0.04 -0.30 -17.88
C PRO A 109 1.16 -1.11 -18.53
N ALA A 110 1.59 -0.71 -19.74
CA ALA A 110 2.62 -1.46 -20.48
C ALA A 110 4.02 -1.39 -19.84
N GLN A 111 4.27 -0.36 -19.02
CA GLN A 111 5.51 -0.18 -18.29
C GLN A 111 5.49 -0.95 -16.97
N ALA A 112 4.43 -0.83 -16.17
CA ALA A 112 4.30 -1.57 -14.91
C ALA A 112 4.10 -3.09 -15.13
N PHE A 113 3.25 -3.44 -16.10
CA PHE A 113 2.74 -4.79 -16.34
C PHE A 113 2.95 -5.21 -17.81
N PRO A 114 4.21 -5.43 -18.26
CA PRO A 114 4.52 -5.68 -19.68
C PRO A 114 3.95 -7.00 -20.21
N VAL A 115 3.73 -8.01 -19.37
CA VAL A 115 3.30 -9.37 -19.78
C VAL A 115 2.01 -9.81 -19.11
N LYS A 116 1.21 -10.65 -19.81
CA LYS A 116 0.00 -11.28 -19.25
C LYS A 116 0.30 -12.46 -18.31
N THR A 117 1.41 -13.17 -18.53
CA THR A 117 1.87 -14.25 -17.65
C THR A 117 3.24 -13.89 -17.12
N VAL A 118 3.35 -13.70 -15.81
CA VAL A 118 4.60 -13.43 -15.11
C VAL A 118 5.17 -14.76 -14.66
N ARG A 119 6.39 -15.09 -15.07
CA ARG A 119 7.16 -16.21 -14.51
C ARG A 119 8.33 -15.63 -13.73
N LEU A 120 8.44 -16.00 -12.45
CA LEU A 120 9.49 -15.54 -11.56
C LEU A 120 10.72 -16.46 -11.63
N ALA A 121 11.85 -15.99 -11.08
CA ALA A 121 13.13 -16.71 -11.10
C ALA A 121 13.12 -18.03 -10.31
N ASP A 122 12.21 -18.16 -9.34
CA ASP A 122 11.92 -19.39 -8.58
C ASP A 122 11.02 -20.38 -9.34
N GLY A 123 10.56 -20.03 -10.55
CA GLY A 123 9.65 -20.83 -11.37
C GLY A 123 8.16 -20.56 -11.14
N THR A 124 7.77 -19.78 -10.12
CA THR A 124 6.37 -19.43 -9.82
C THR A 124 5.74 -18.69 -11.00
N VAL A 125 4.49 -19.05 -11.32
CA VAL A 125 3.73 -18.46 -12.42
C VAL A 125 2.51 -17.73 -11.88
N TYR A 126 2.31 -16.50 -12.36
CA TYR A 126 1.10 -15.70 -12.13
C TYR A 126 0.47 -15.29 -13.45
N HIS A 127 -0.85 -15.31 -13.50
CA HIS A 127 -1.63 -14.80 -14.63
C HIS A 127 -2.26 -13.46 -14.27
N ARG A 128 -2.02 -12.44 -15.09
CA ARG A 128 -2.71 -11.15 -15.02
C ARG A 128 -4.12 -11.32 -15.58
N VAL A 129 -5.09 -11.19 -14.70
CA VAL A 129 -6.52 -11.34 -14.97
C VAL A 129 -7.09 -10.06 -15.56
N ASP A 130 -6.72 -8.91 -14.97
CA ASP A 130 -7.19 -7.59 -15.36
C ASP A 130 -6.09 -6.51 -15.27
N VAL A 131 -6.29 -5.38 -15.94
CA VAL A 131 -5.46 -4.17 -15.79
C VAL A 131 -6.27 -2.90 -16.02
N GLY A 132 -6.40 -2.07 -14.98
CA GLY A 132 -7.11 -0.80 -14.97
C GLY A 132 -6.17 0.41 -14.86
N THR A 133 -6.65 1.59 -15.22
CA THR A 133 -5.92 2.85 -15.06
C THR A 133 -6.90 4.01 -14.91
N THR A 134 -6.63 4.92 -13.97
CA THR A 134 -7.43 6.12 -13.74
C THR A 134 -6.56 7.34 -13.42
N THR A 135 -7.03 8.52 -13.79
CA THR A 135 -6.53 9.82 -13.29
C THR A 135 -7.33 10.32 -12.09
N GLU A 136 -8.53 9.77 -11.88
CA GLU A 136 -9.43 9.95 -10.73
C GLU A 136 -9.00 8.95 -9.64
N CYS A 137 -7.80 9.16 -9.08
CA CYS A 137 -7.14 8.20 -8.18
C CYS A 137 -7.92 7.95 -6.90
N GLU A 138 -8.70 8.92 -6.42
CA GLU A 138 -9.51 8.86 -5.22
C GLU A 138 -10.56 7.73 -5.26
N ARG A 139 -10.97 7.26 -6.44
CA ARG A 139 -11.87 6.10 -6.59
C ARG A 139 -11.19 4.75 -6.31
N GLY A 140 -9.87 4.70 -6.25
CA GLY A 140 -9.08 3.48 -6.04
C GLY A 140 -8.48 3.35 -4.64
N MET A 141 -8.94 4.11 -3.65
CA MET A 141 -8.31 4.22 -2.33
C MET A 141 -9.31 4.65 -1.24
N SER A 142 -8.87 4.62 0.02
CA SER A 142 -9.62 5.20 1.14
C SER A 142 -9.73 6.72 1.05
N GLN A 143 -10.71 7.30 1.75
CA GLN A 143 -10.95 8.75 1.76
C GLN A 143 -9.79 9.50 2.43
N GLU A 144 -9.14 8.86 3.39
CA GLU A 144 -7.99 9.36 4.15
C GLU A 144 -6.73 9.40 3.27
N LEU A 145 -6.52 8.38 2.43
CA LEU A 145 -5.43 8.37 1.46
C LEU A 145 -5.68 9.36 0.31
N ALA A 146 -6.92 9.46 -0.19
CA ALA A 146 -7.32 10.49 -1.15
C ALA A 146 -7.10 11.90 -0.59
N GLY A 147 -7.50 12.13 0.68
CA GLY A 147 -7.31 13.40 1.39
C GLY A 147 -5.84 13.76 1.59
N LEU A 148 -5.00 12.81 1.98
CA LEU A 148 -3.55 12.99 2.10
C LEU A 148 -2.92 13.40 0.75
N ILE A 149 -3.34 12.76 -0.34
CA ILE A 149 -2.85 13.05 -1.69
C ILE A 149 -3.35 14.42 -2.18
N ALA A 150 -4.59 14.80 -1.86
CA ALA A 150 -5.18 16.09 -2.21
C ALA A 150 -4.59 17.28 -1.43
N GLN A 151 -4.10 17.07 -0.20
CA GLN A 151 -3.31 18.04 0.56
C GLN A 151 -1.89 18.23 -0.02
N GLY A 152 -1.40 17.23 -0.77
CA GLY A 152 -0.14 17.28 -1.48
C GLY A 152 -0.24 17.98 -2.85
N GLY A 153 0.55 17.54 -3.82
CA GLY A 153 0.40 17.95 -5.22
C GLY A 153 -0.77 17.27 -5.94
N GLY A 154 -1.40 16.24 -5.35
CA GLY A 154 -2.31 15.34 -6.02
C GLY A 154 -1.61 14.23 -6.81
N CYS A 155 -2.38 13.25 -7.31
CA CYS A 155 -1.87 12.23 -8.21
C CYS A 155 -1.71 12.74 -9.65
N LEU A 156 -1.04 11.93 -10.47
CA LEU A 156 -1.11 11.97 -11.93
C LEU A 156 -1.87 10.77 -12.49
N GLN A 157 -1.67 9.58 -11.90
CA GLN A 157 -2.28 8.34 -12.36
C GLN A 157 -2.20 7.25 -11.29
N LEU A 158 -3.24 6.43 -11.20
CA LEU A 158 -3.23 5.11 -10.54
C LEU A 158 -3.37 4.03 -11.62
N THR A 159 -2.38 3.16 -11.71
CA THR A 159 -2.27 2.06 -12.69
C THR A 159 -2.24 0.74 -11.93
N SER A 160 -3.29 -0.08 -12.03
CA SER A 160 -3.46 -1.29 -11.21
C SER A 160 -3.71 -2.54 -12.05
N ALA A 161 -3.27 -3.69 -11.57
CA ALA A 161 -3.51 -4.99 -12.22
C ALA A 161 -3.80 -6.09 -11.21
N LEU A 162 -4.75 -6.95 -11.55
CA LEU A 162 -5.11 -8.14 -10.77
C LEU A 162 -4.33 -9.35 -11.29
N PHE A 163 -3.65 -10.06 -10.39
CA PHE A 163 -2.94 -11.31 -10.67
C PHE A 163 -3.54 -12.48 -9.86
N THR A 164 -3.40 -13.70 -10.36
CA THR A 164 -3.73 -14.94 -9.65
C THR A 164 -2.61 -15.98 -9.84
N ASP A 165 -2.41 -16.88 -8.86
CA ASP A 165 -1.47 -18.01 -8.99
C ASP A 165 -1.98 -19.06 -10.01
N ALA A 166 -1.10 -19.98 -10.42
CA ALA A 166 -1.43 -20.99 -11.43
C ALA A 166 -2.64 -21.87 -11.03
N GLU A 167 -2.79 -22.12 -9.73
CA GLU A 167 -3.88 -22.90 -9.13
C GLU A 167 -5.18 -22.08 -8.88
N ARG A 168 -5.19 -20.77 -9.21
CA ARG A 168 -6.34 -19.86 -9.02
C ARG A 168 -6.81 -19.71 -7.56
N ARG A 169 -5.90 -19.88 -6.61
CA ARG A 169 -6.14 -19.82 -5.15
C ARG A 169 -5.90 -18.42 -4.60
N SER A 170 -4.86 -17.72 -5.06
CA SER A 170 -4.55 -16.36 -4.61
C SER A 170 -5.06 -15.30 -5.58
N GLN A 171 -5.33 -14.11 -5.05
CA GLN A 171 -5.66 -12.91 -5.82
C GLN A 171 -4.79 -11.78 -5.29
N VAL A 172 -3.98 -11.18 -6.16
CA VAL A 172 -3.04 -10.12 -5.79
C VAL A 172 -3.28 -8.92 -6.71
N THR A 173 -3.87 -7.86 -6.17
CA THR A 173 -3.91 -6.56 -6.86
C THR A 173 -2.59 -5.85 -6.63
N VAL A 174 -1.85 -5.53 -7.69
CA VAL A 174 -0.67 -4.67 -7.63
C VAL A 174 -1.00 -3.32 -8.25
N GLY A 175 -0.79 -2.24 -7.51
CA GLY A 175 -1.07 -0.87 -7.94
C GLY A 175 0.19 -0.01 -7.99
N VAL A 176 0.28 0.88 -8.97
CA VAL A 176 1.32 1.91 -9.10
C VAL A 176 0.64 3.27 -9.08
N LEU A 177 0.88 4.03 -8.01
CA LEU A 177 0.40 5.41 -7.86
C LEU A 177 1.53 6.37 -8.23
N SER A 178 1.44 7.01 -9.39
CA SER A 178 2.36 8.11 -9.77
C SER A 178 1.81 9.44 -9.25
N LEU A 179 2.57 10.13 -8.40
CA LEU A 179 2.19 11.41 -7.78
C LEU A 179 2.78 12.60 -8.56
N LYS A 180 2.40 13.84 -8.24
CA LYS A 180 3.00 15.04 -8.89
C LYS A 180 4.37 15.42 -8.36
N ARG A 181 4.65 15.17 -7.07
CA ARG A 181 5.91 15.52 -6.40
C ARG A 181 6.52 14.30 -5.69
N ALA A 182 7.81 14.34 -5.37
CA ALA A 182 8.52 13.22 -4.72
C ALA A 182 8.24 13.18 -3.22
N GLU A 183 8.05 14.36 -2.64
CA GLU A 183 7.67 14.63 -1.26
C GLU A 183 6.31 14.00 -0.96
N ASP A 184 5.35 14.11 -1.90
CA ASP A 184 4.04 13.47 -1.79
C ASP A 184 4.17 11.93 -1.72
N ALA A 185 5.11 11.34 -2.48
CA ALA A 185 5.36 9.89 -2.47
C ALA A 185 5.96 9.43 -1.14
N ALA A 186 6.87 10.21 -0.55
CA ALA A 186 7.40 9.98 0.78
C ALA A 186 6.33 10.11 1.87
N SER A 187 5.47 11.13 1.83
CA SER A 187 4.33 11.28 2.76
C SER A 187 3.34 10.12 2.65
N VAL A 188 2.94 9.74 1.43
CA VAL A 188 2.07 8.57 1.19
C VAL A 188 2.72 7.29 1.70
N PHE A 189 3.96 6.99 1.30
CA PHE A 189 4.65 5.78 1.76
C PHE A 189 4.82 5.74 3.28
N GLY A 190 5.05 6.89 3.92
CA GLY A 190 5.14 7.03 5.38
C GLY A 190 3.81 6.72 6.08
N MET A 191 2.72 7.39 5.71
CA MET A 191 1.41 7.21 6.35
C MET A 191 0.85 5.80 6.13
N VAL A 192 0.90 5.30 4.89
CA VAL A 192 0.55 3.91 4.53
C VAL A 192 1.48 2.89 5.21
N SER A 193 2.66 3.32 5.69
CA SER A 193 3.55 2.45 6.45
C SER A 193 3.24 2.35 7.94
N MET A 194 2.66 3.39 8.53
CA MET A 194 2.25 3.41 9.93
C MET A 194 0.84 2.84 10.13
N ASP A 195 -0.08 3.13 9.20
CA ASP A 195 -1.45 2.61 9.21
C ASP A 195 -1.91 2.17 7.80
N PRO A 196 -1.64 0.91 7.41
CA PRO A 196 -2.07 0.37 6.12
C PRO A 196 -3.56 0.03 6.04
N VAL A 197 -4.32 0.19 7.13
CA VAL A 197 -5.78 -0.09 7.15
C VAL A 197 -6.54 1.21 6.84
N THR A 198 -6.18 2.30 7.52
CA THR A 198 -6.74 3.64 7.24
C THR A 198 -6.29 4.15 5.87
N TYR A 199 -5.01 3.99 5.51
CA TYR A 199 -4.46 4.48 4.23
C TYR A 199 -4.35 3.34 3.19
N GLN A 200 -5.47 2.68 2.89
CA GLN A 200 -5.50 1.55 1.96
C GLN A 200 -5.78 1.97 0.49
N VAL A 201 -5.21 1.20 -0.44
CA VAL A 201 -5.59 1.16 -1.87
C VAL A 201 -6.61 0.04 -2.05
N VAL A 202 -7.63 0.23 -2.88
CA VAL A 202 -8.70 -0.75 -3.11
C VAL A 202 -8.20 -1.90 -4.00
N SER A 203 -8.51 -3.14 -3.62
CA SER A 203 -8.27 -4.33 -4.46
C SER A 203 -9.22 -4.34 -5.66
N LEU A 204 -8.75 -4.80 -6.81
CA LEU A 204 -9.61 -5.02 -7.98
C LEU A 204 -10.38 -6.33 -7.85
N ASP A 205 -11.69 -6.29 -8.07
CA ASP A 205 -12.51 -7.48 -8.25
C ASP A 205 -12.16 -8.20 -9.57
N PRO A 206 -12.27 -9.54 -9.65
CA PRO A 206 -12.15 -10.24 -10.92
C PRO A 206 -13.22 -9.81 -11.93
N PRO A 207 -12.86 -9.50 -13.19
CA PRO A 207 -13.84 -9.14 -14.21
C PRO A 207 -14.78 -10.31 -14.53
N PRO A 208 -16.04 -10.04 -14.94
CA PRO A 208 -17.00 -11.08 -15.30
C PRO A 208 -16.45 -12.09 -16.31
N GLY A 209 -16.60 -13.38 -16.03
CA GLY A 209 -16.06 -14.46 -16.86
C GLY A 209 -14.61 -14.84 -16.59
N ALA A 210 -13.89 -14.17 -15.67
CA ALA A 210 -12.51 -14.52 -15.31
C ALA A 210 -12.34 -15.95 -14.76
N GLY A 211 -13.40 -16.56 -14.23
CA GLY A 211 -13.35 -17.86 -13.53
C GLY A 211 -12.64 -17.77 -12.17
N LEU A 212 -12.85 -16.66 -11.46
CA LEU A 212 -12.40 -16.40 -10.10
C LEU A 212 -13.58 -15.81 -9.30
N PRO A 213 -13.71 -16.13 -7.99
CA PRO A 213 -14.72 -15.52 -7.13
C PRO A 213 -14.30 -14.10 -6.71
N THR A 214 -15.27 -13.19 -6.58
CA THR A 214 -15.07 -11.93 -5.85
C THR A 214 -14.79 -12.24 -4.38
N VAL A 215 -13.73 -11.65 -3.81
CA VAL A 215 -13.40 -11.81 -2.39
C VAL A 215 -14.32 -10.89 -1.55
N PRO A 216 -14.94 -11.38 -0.46
CA PRO A 216 -15.82 -10.54 0.38
C PRO A 216 -15.11 -9.29 0.95
N PRO A 217 -15.79 -8.13 0.99
CA PRO A 217 -15.30 -6.96 1.71
C PRO A 217 -15.00 -7.28 3.19
N GLY A 218 -13.83 -6.87 3.67
CA GLY A 218 -13.38 -7.17 5.03
C GLY A 218 -12.75 -8.56 5.22
N SER A 219 -12.65 -9.40 4.19
CA SER A 219 -11.79 -10.59 4.24
C SER A 219 -10.33 -10.22 4.52
N ALA A 220 -9.67 -11.02 5.35
CA ALA A 220 -8.26 -10.81 5.68
C ALA A 220 -7.39 -10.86 4.42
N GLY A 221 -6.38 -10.00 4.38
CA GLY A 221 -5.43 -9.88 3.29
C GLY A 221 -4.12 -9.25 3.76
N VAL A 222 -3.12 -9.31 2.90
CA VAL A 222 -1.77 -8.79 3.17
C VAL A 222 -1.58 -7.50 2.39
N PHE A 223 -1.16 -6.44 3.08
CA PHE A 223 -0.82 -5.16 2.45
C PHE A 223 0.70 -4.98 2.42
N ARG A 224 1.27 -4.77 1.22
CA ARG A 224 2.71 -4.58 1.01
C ARG A 224 2.94 -3.33 0.17
N ARG A 225 4.03 -2.59 0.44
CA ARG A 225 4.39 -1.38 -0.32
C ARG A 225 5.90 -1.25 -0.56
N LEU A 226 6.26 -0.61 -1.67
CA LEU A 226 7.59 -0.10 -2.01
C LEU A 226 7.45 1.32 -2.57
N MET A 227 8.54 2.09 -2.56
CA MET A 227 8.58 3.46 -3.08
C MET A 227 9.72 3.60 -4.10
N THR A 228 9.50 4.42 -5.12
CA THR A 228 10.51 4.85 -6.10
C THR A 228 10.90 6.32 -5.86
N VAL A 229 11.19 7.11 -6.89
CA VAL A 229 11.43 8.56 -6.71
C VAL A 229 10.10 9.33 -6.61
N ARG A 230 9.09 8.95 -7.39
CA ARG A 230 7.81 9.67 -7.45
C ARG A 230 6.58 8.78 -7.59
N SER A 231 6.75 7.47 -7.50
CA SER A 231 5.67 6.50 -7.50
C SER A 231 5.71 5.64 -6.24
N VAL A 232 4.54 5.29 -5.72
CA VAL A 232 4.41 4.27 -4.67
C VAL A 232 3.77 3.04 -5.29
N VAL A 233 4.39 1.87 -5.07
CA VAL A 233 3.91 0.58 -5.56
C VAL A 233 3.33 -0.20 -4.40
N PHE A 234 2.09 -0.65 -4.55
CA PHE A 234 1.33 -1.37 -3.53
C PHE A 234 0.99 -2.77 -4.02
N ALA A 235 0.87 -3.74 -3.12
CA ALA A 235 0.29 -5.05 -3.41
C ALA A 235 -0.65 -5.49 -2.28
N ASN A 236 -1.91 -5.71 -2.64
CA ASN A 236 -2.95 -6.29 -1.80
C ASN A 236 -3.09 -7.77 -2.18
N GLY A 237 -2.71 -8.69 -1.31
CA GLY A 237 -2.93 -10.12 -1.51
C GLY A 237 -4.12 -10.61 -0.68
N GLN A 238 -5.00 -11.41 -1.28
CA GLN A 238 -6.12 -12.11 -0.64
C GLN A 238 -6.17 -13.56 -1.14
N TRP A 239 -6.76 -14.47 -0.36
CA TRP A 239 -7.11 -15.81 -0.85
C TRP A 239 -8.53 -15.80 -1.45
N ALA A 240 -8.71 -16.49 -2.57
CA ALA A 240 -9.97 -16.56 -3.32
C ALA A 240 -11.12 -17.24 -2.55
N ASP A 241 -10.80 -18.03 -1.52
CA ASP A 241 -11.75 -18.64 -0.58
C ASP A 241 -12.05 -17.75 0.65
N GLY A 242 -11.46 -16.55 0.72
CA GLY A 242 -11.56 -15.67 1.89
C GLY A 242 -10.79 -16.15 3.12
N SER A 243 -9.94 -17.19 2.99
CA SER A 243 -9.15 -17.77 4.08
C SER A 243 -8.30 -16.73 4.80
N GLN A 244 -8.36 -16.73 6.14
CA GLN A 244 -7.41 -16.01 6.98
C GLN A 244 -6.14 -16.85 7.29
N THR A 245 -6.12 -18.13 6.90
CA THR A 245 -4.96 -19.01 7.07
C THR A 245 -3.89 -18.76 6.00
N ARG A 246 -2.65 -19.19 6.27
CA ARG A 246 -1.50 -19.12 5.33
C ARG A 246 -1.11 -17.68 4.93
N GLU A 247 -1.29 -16.73 5.84
CA GLU A 247 -0.87 -15.32 5.68
C GLU A 247 0.61 -15.17 5.27
N ALA A 248 1.50 -16.02 5.78
CA ALA A 248 2.92 -16.02 5.40
C ALA A 248 3.16 -16.39 3.92
N GLU A 249 2.47 -17.42 3.41
CA GLU A 249 2.51 -17.80 1.98
C GLU A 249 2.00 -16.63 1.13
N LEU A 250 0.87 -16.03 1.51
CA LEU A 250 0.27 -14.91 0.81
C LEU A 250 1.14 -13.63 0.84
N THR A 251 1.76 -13.34 1.99
CA THR A 251 2.72 -12.24 2.19
C THR A 251 3.93 -12.40 1.27
N GLU A 252 4.44 -13.62 1.13
CA GLU A 252 5.54 -13.91 0.23
C GLU A 252 5.11 -13.73 -1.24
N GLN A 253 3.98 -14.33 -1.66
CA GLN A 253 3.44 -14.16 -3.01
C GLN A 253 3.26 -12.68 -3.38
N ALA A 254 2.62 -11.90 -2.52
CA ALA A 254 2.42 -10.46 -2.71
C ALA A 254 3.74 -9.68 -2.75
N THR A 255 4.71 -10.02 -1.89
CA THR A 255 6.04 -9.39 -1.88
C THR A 255 6.84 -9.70 -3.15
N ARG A 256 6.75 -10.94 -3.67
CA ARG A 256 7.41 -11.34 -4.91
C ARG A 256 6.83 -10.59 -6.13
N LEU A 257 5.50 -10.51 -6.26
CA LEU A 257 4.83 -9.72 -7.31
C LEU A 257 5.11 -8.22 -7.21
N LEU A 258 5.03 -7.65 -6.01
CA LEU A 258 5.40 -6.26 -5.73
C LEU A 258 6.85 -5.96 -6.16
N THR A 259 7.79 -6.85 -5.84
CA THR A 259 9.21 -6.69 -6.22
C THR A 259 9.41 -6.78 -7.73
N TYR A 260 8.67 -7.66 -8.43
CA TYR A 260 8.69 -7.75 -9.89
C TYR A 260 8.19 -6.46 -10.54
N VAL A 261 7.01 -5.95 -10.13
CA VAL A 261 6.44 -4.72 -10.70
C VAL A 261 7.32 -3.51 -10.36
N ASN A 262 7.81 -3.40 -9.12
CA ASN A 262 8.69 -2.30 -8.72
C ASN A 262 9.99 -2.25 -9.55
N LYS A 263 10.55 -3.39 -9.97
CA LYS A 263 11.70 -3.40 -10.90
C LYS A 263 11.34 -2.78 -12.26
N ASN A 264 10.16 -3.09 -12.81
CA ASN A 264 9.69 -2.51 -14.06
C ASN A 264 9.44 -1.00 -13.93
N VAL A 265 8.84 -0.55 -12.81
CA VAL A 265 8.63 0.87 -12.48
C VAL A 265 9.97 1.61 -12.40
N VAL A 266 10.93 1.09 -11.62
CA VAL A 266 12.27 1.69 -11.46
C VAL A 266 13.03 1.75 -12.77
N ALA A 267 12.97 0.70 -13.61
CA ALA A 267 13.57 0.72 -14.95
C ALA A 267 12.99 1.86 -15.79
N HIS A 268 11.66 1.98 -15.85
CA HIS A 268 11.00 3.04 -16.62
C HIS A 268 11.30 4.44 -16.07
N GLU A 269 11.30 4.63 -14.75
CA GLU A 269 11.69 5.91 -14.12
C GLU A 269 13.16 6.27 -14.41
N GLN A 270 14.06 5.28 -14.57
CA GLN A 270 15.44 5.46 -15.00
C GLN A 270 15.62 5.65 -16.52
N GLY A 271 14.54 5.63 -17.31
CA GLY A 271 14.60 5.72 -18.78
C GLY A 271 15.01 4.41 -19.48
N LYS A 272 15.12 3.30 -18.76
CA LYS A 272 15.38 1.96 -19.31
C LYS A 272 14.07 1.30 -19.76
N GLY A 273 14.08 0.67 -20.92
CA GLY A 273 12.94 -0.10 -21.41
C GLY A 273 12.71 -1.39 -20.60
N PRO A 274 11.47 -1.90 -20.53
CA PRO A 274 11.19 -3.19 -19.88
C PRO A 274 11.95 -4.31 -20.60
N GLY A 275 12.79 -5.06 -19.87
CA GLY A 275 13.53 -6.21 -20.39
C GLY A 275 14.99 -5.95 -20.78
N THR A 276 15.57 -4.78 -20.48
CA THR A 276 17.03 -4.62 -20.53
C THR A 276 17.67 -5.23 -19.26
N PRO A 277 18.66 -6.13 -19.36
CA PRO A 277 19.39 -6.66 -18.20
C PRO A 277 20.30 -5.60 -17.54
#